data_AF-A0A7C2P1H0-F1
#
_entry.id   AF-A0A7C2P1H0-F1
#
_cell.length_a   1.000
_cell.length_b   1.000
_cell.length_c   1.000
_cell.angle_alpha   90.00
_cell.angle_beta   90.00
_cell.angle_gamma   90.00
#
_symmetry.space_group_name_H-M   'P 1'
#
loop_
_entity.id
_entity.type
_entity.pdbx_description
1 polymer ?
#
loop_
_entity_poly.entity_id
_entity_poly.type
_entity_poly.pdbx_seq_one_letter_code
_entity_poly.pdbx_strand_id
1 'polypeptide(L)'
;MDSMYIDYQTSHLPECRAGGPDITFHYDAADHKIYYFGTTTKVTEETIWNMLENVDYKRAWFEPYIPENFYVSDAGSYPTLSWSHSSTDADSVTAYEIFRAEGHFGFFSQIDEVSATTTSYIDYDYVTGRSIKLSYKIRAKNGSVVSQFTDVQFVYGDLYKEADLKLNYEFALNQNYPNPFNPVTTINYSIPNQSFVSLKVYDTLGKEVAVLVNEEKISGNYKVEFNAETLPSGIYLYTITAGEYSDTKKLLLIK
;
A
#
# COMPACT_ATOMS: atom_id res chain seq x y z
N MET A 1 -48.00 -15.45 23.21
CA MET A 1 -47.32 -15.27 21.91
C MET A 1 -45.89 -15.58 22.22
N ASP A 2 -45.49 -16.78 21.84
CA ASP A 2 -44.35 -17.42 22.47
C ASP A 2 -43.25 -17.42 21.41
N SER A 3 -42.32 -16.47 21.56
CA SER A 3 -41.27 -16.23 20.57
C SER A 3 -40.21 -17.32 20.67
N MET A 4 -39.79 -17.85 19.52
CA MET A 4 -38.62 -18.72 19.43
C MET A 4 -37.46 -17.92 18.85
N TYR A 5 -36.34 -17.95 19.54
CA TYR A 5 -35.12 -17.25 19.14
C TYR A 5 -34.10 -18.27 18.66
N ILE A 6 -33.48 -18.01 17.50
CA ILE A 6 -32.40 -18.82 16.96
C ILE A 6 -31.18 -17.92 16.77
N ASP A 7 -30.17 -18.20 17.58
CA ASP A 7 -28.84 -17.61 17.56
C ASP A 7 -27.94 -18.58 16.77
N TYR A 8 -27.37 -18.16 15.64
CA TYR A 8 -26.67 -19.06 14.70
C TYR A 8 -25.20 -18.68 14.58
N GLN A 9 -24.50 -18.78 15.71
CA GLN A 9 -23.07 -18.50 15.81
C GLN A 9 -22.25 -19.54 15.04
N THR A 10 -21.79 -19.17 13.85
CA THR A 10 -20.69 -19.84 13.14
C THR A 10 -19.32 -19.20 13.41
N SER A 11 -19.28 -18.03 14.07
CA SER A 11 -18.04 -17.38 14.52
C SER A 11 -17.65 -17.81 15.94
N HIS A 12 -16.35 -17.97 16.18
CA HIS A 12 -15.81 -18.52 17.43
C HIS A 12 -15.62 -17.47 18.55
N LEU A 13 -16.58 -16.55 18.72
CA LEU A 13 -16.50 -15.46 19.70
C LEU A 13 -17.46 -15.67 20.89
N PRO A 14 -16.97 -15.64 22.15
CA PRO A 14 -17.84 -15.64 23.31
C PRO A 14 -18.51 -14.26 23.53
N GLU A 15 -19.79 -14.29 23.87
CA GLU A 15 -20.63 -13.14 24.27
C GLU A 15 -20.92 -12.08 23.18
N CYS A 16 -22.07 -12.21 22.51
CA CYS A 16 -22.70 -11.08 21.82
C CYS A 16 -23.08 -9.98 22.83
N ARG A 17 -22.25 -8.94 22.95
CA ARG A 17 -22.51 -7.82 23.87
C ARG A 17 -23.42 -6.77 23.22
N ALA A 18 -24.72 -6.94 23.51
CA ALA A 18 -25.84 -6.04 23.18
C ALA A 18 -26.45 -6.12 21.77
N GLY A 19 -26.21 -7.20 21.02
CA GLY A 19 -27.07 -7.62 19.91
C GLY A 19 -28.22 -8.51 20.38
N GLY A 20 -29.34 -8.50 19.67
CA GLY A 20 -30.37 -9.56 19.78
C GLY A 20 -29.96 -10.82 19.00
N PRO A 21 -30.76 -11.90 19.05
CA PRO A 21 -30.50 -13.12 18.28
C PRO A 21 -30.61 -12.86 16.77
N ASP A 22 -29.74 -13.49 15.98
CA ASP A 22 -29.63 -13.28 14.52
C ASP A 22 -30.96 -13.45 13.79
N ILE A 23 -31.76 -14.45 14.19
CA ILE A 23 -33.09 -14.69 13.65
C ILE A 23 -34.10 -14.87 14.79
N THR A 24 -35.15 -14.06 14.74
CA THR A 24 -36.33 -14.22 15.61
C THR A 24 -37.48 -14.83 14.80
N PHE A 25 -38.12 -15.83 15.38
CA PHE A 25 -39.35 -16.43 14.85
C PHE A 25 -40.50 -16.30 15.85
N HIS A 26 -41.71 -16.23 15.33
CA HIS A 26 -42.94 -16.32 16.09
C HIS A 26 -43.48 -17.75 16.01
N TYR A 27 -43.84 -18.37 17.13
CA TYR A 27 -44.62 -19.61 17.15
C TYR A 27 -46.07 -19.31 17.57
N ASP A 28 -47.02 -19.69 16.71
CA ASP A 28 -48.45 -19.57 17.03
C ASP A 28 -48.96 -20.87 17.67
N ALA A 29 -49.34 -20.78 18.94
CA ALA A 29 -49.89 -21.89 19.70
C ALA A 29 -51.32 -22.29 19.29
N ALA A 30 -52.02 -21.48 18.47
CA ALA A 30 -53.36 -21.78 17.99
C ALA A 30 -53.38 -22.70 16.75
N ASP A 31 -52.30 -22.72 15.95
CA ASP A 31 -52.20 -23.54 14.74
C ASP A 31 -50.91 -24.38 14.60
N HIS A 32 -50.02 -24.27 15.61
CA HIS A 32 -48.76 -25.00 15.77
C HIS A 32 -47.70 -24.74 14.68
N LYS A 33 -47.64 -23.52 14.12
CA LYS A 33 -46.68 -23.15 13.07
C LYS A 33 -45.71 -22.05 13.49
N ILE A 34 -44.64 -21.94 12.71
CA ILE A 34 -43.59 -20.93 12.84
C ILE A 34 -43.74 -19.89 11.73
N TYR A 35 -43.57 -18.62 12.09
CA TYR A 35 -43.72 -17.43 11.25
C TYR A 35 -42.51 -16.51 11.37
N TYR A 36 -42.15 -15.80 10.29
CA TYR A 36 -41.11 -14.76 10.37
C TYR A 36 -41.60 -13.62 11.28
N PHE A 37 -40.74 -13.17 12.21
CA PHE A 37 -41.14 -12.20 13.24
C PHE A 37 -41.66 -10.88 12.66
N GLY A 38 -42.78 -10.41 13.19
CA GLY A 38 -43.48 -9.21 12.69
C GLY A 38 -44.33 -9.42 11.44
N THR A 39 -44.43 -10.65 10.91
CA THR A 39 -45.18 -10.97 9.69
C THR A 39 -46.26 -12.04 9.92
N THR A 40 -47.12 -12.25 8.92
CA THR A 40 -48.01 -13.43 8.81
C THR A 40 -47.46 -14.47 7.82
N THR A 41 -46.20 -14.34 7.38
CA THR A 41 -45.56 -15.25 6.43
C THR A 41 -45.09 -16.50 7.18
N LYS A 42 -45.67 -17.65 6.84
CA LYS A 42 -45.36 -18.95 7.44
C LYS A 42 -44.03 -19.49 6.92
N VAL A 43 -43.21 -20.04 7.81
CA VAL A 43 -41.97 -20.73 7.43
C VAL A 43 -42.27 -22.09 6.78
N THR A 44 -41.56 -22.37 5.70
CA THR A 44 -41.68 -23.52 4.78
C THR A 44 -40.53 -24.52 4.97
N GLU A 45 -40.53 -25.63 4.22
CA GLU A 45 -39.38 -26.57 4.18
C GLU A 45 -38.23 -25.99 3.33
N GLU A 46 -37.68 -24.88 3.81
CA GLU A 46 -36.57 -24.15 3.19
C GLU A 46 -35.35 -24.19 4.10
N THR A 47 -34.15 -24.23 3.52
CA THR A 47 -32.92 -24.03 4.29
C THR A 47 -32.80 -22.56 4.68
N ILE A 48 -32.07 -22.27 5.77
CA ILE A 48 -31.76 -20.89 6.20
C ILE A 48 -31.16 -20.04 5.07
N TRP A 49 -30.41 -20.66 4.16
CA TRP A 49 -29.79 -20.05 2.98
C TRP A 49 -30.77 -19.69 1.85
N ASN A 50 -31.96 -20.27 1.84
CA ASN A 50 -33.01 -19.94 0.87
C ASN A 50 -33.88 -18.75 1.33
N MET A 51 -33.89 -18.43 2.63
CA MET A 51 -34.76 -17.41 3.24
C MET A 51 -34.32 -15.96 2.96
N LEU A 52 -33.25 -15.76 2.19
CA LEU A 52 -32.54 -14.49 2.01
C LEU A 52 -33.39 -13.33 1.45
N GLU A 53 -34.50 -13.61 0.75
CA GLU A 53 -35.38 -12.54 0.23
C GLU A 53 -36.18 -11.82 1.34
N ASN A 54 -36.31 -12.40 2.53
CA ASN A 54 -37.19 -11.92 3.61
C ASN A 54 -36.46 -11.57 4.92
N VAL A 55 -35.12 -11.54 4.92
CA VAL A 55 -34.28 -11.27 6.11
C VAL A 55 -33.30 -10.13 5.83
N ASP A 56 -33.27 -9.10 6.68
CA ASP A 56 -32.29 -7.99 6.61
C ASP A 56 -30.90 -8.46 7.07
N TYR A 57 -30.19 -9.19 6.21
CA TYR A 57 -28.84 -9.68 6.49
C TYR A 57 -27.82 -8.53 6.34
N LYS A 58 -27.25 -8.09 7.46
CA LYS A 58 -26.21 -7.05 7.46
C LYS A 58 -24.85 -7.66 7.15
N ARG A 59 -24.63 -7.97 5.86
CA ARG A 59 -23.36 -8.51 5.31
C ARG A 59 -22.10 -7.77 5.82
N ALA A 60 -22.19 -6.47 6.09
CA ALA A 60 -21.12 -5.66 6.67
C ALA A 60 -20.70 -6.03 8.11
N TRP A 61 -21.38 -7.00 8.74
CA TRP A 61 -21.08 -7.52 10.09
C TRP A 61 -20.55 -8.96 10.07
N PHE A 62 -20.53 -9.64 8.91
CA PHE A 62 -20.00 -11.00 8.82
C PHE A 62 -18.47 -11.00 8.88
N GLU A 63 -17.91 -11.95 9.63
CA GLU A 63 -16.48 -12.26 9.57
C GLU A 63 -16.16 -12.79 8.15
N PRO A 64 -15.28 -12.13 7.38
CA PRO A 64 -14.90 -12.64 6.07
C PRO A 64 -14.08 -13.92 6.24
N TYR A 65 -14.04 -14.78 5.22
CA TYR A 65 -13.26 -16.01 5.30
C TYR A 65 -11.75 -15.75 5.39
N ILE A 66 -11.00 -16.74 5.91
CA ILE A 66 -9.54 -16.68 5.93
C ILE A 66 -9.04 -16.70 4.47
N PRO A 67 -8.09 -15.83 4.05
CA PRO A 67 -7.47 -15.91 2.73
C PRO A 67 -6.87 -17.29 2.44
N GLU A 68 -7.11 -17.80 1.25
CA GLU A 68 -6.71 -19.14 0.83
C GLU A 68 -5.39 -19.13 0.06
N ASN A 69 -4.77 -20.30 -0.08
CA ASN A 69 -3.55 -20.51 -0.87
C ASN A 69 -2.40 -19.52 -0.55
N PHE A 70 -2.36 -19.02 0.69
CA PHE A 70 -1.38 -18.01 1.09
C PHE A 70 0.04 -18.58 1.06
N TYR A 71 0.88 -17.94 0.26
CA TYR A 71 2.25 -18.33 -0.03
C TYR A 71 3.17 -17.11 -0.05
N VAL A 72 4.45 -17.33 0.24
CA VAL A 72 5.51 -16.31 0.18
C VAL A 72 6.68 -16.86 -0.62
N SER A 73 7.12 -16.09 -1.60
CA SER A 73 8.28 -16.42 -2.44
C SER A 73 9.45 -15.49 -2.16
N ASP A 74 10.65 -16.05 -2.09
CA ASP A 74 11.94 -15.36 -2.08
C ASP A 74 12.71 -15.53 -3.41
N ALA A 75 12.06 -16.03 -4.47
CA ALA A 75 12.65 -16.31 -5.78
C ALA A 75 12.96 -15.06 -6.63
N GLY A 76 12.91 -13.86 -6.03
CA GLY A 76 13.19 -12.57 -6.66
C GLY A 76 13.96 -11.65 -5.72
N SER A 77 14.06 -10.36 -6.07
CA SER A 77 14.78 -9.39 -5.26
C SER A 77 14.11 -9.09 -3.91
N TYR A 78 12.81 -9.33 -3.77
CA TYR A 78 11.98 -8.99 -2.59
C TYR A 78 11.02 -10.13 -2.24
N PRO A 79 10.65 -10.33 -0.95
CA PRO A 79 9.58 -11.25 -0.56
C PRO A 79 8.27 -10.89 -1.26
N THR A 80 7.74 -11.85 -2.02
CA THR A 80 6.49 -11.70 -2.77
C THR A 80 5.42 -12.60 -2.16
N LEU A 81 4.39 -11.99 -1.58
CA LEU A 81 3.22 -12.64 -1.01
C LEU A 81 2.18 -12.86 -2.12
N SER A 82 1.47 -13.99 -2.08
CA SER A 82 0.33 -14.28 -2.96
C SER A 82 -0.75 -15.08 -2.23
N TRP A 83 -2.02 -14.82 -2.53
CA TRP A 83 -3.18 -15.50 -1.96
C TRP A 83 -4.37 -15.51 -2.92
N SER A 84 -5.38 -16.32 -2.61
CA SER A 84 -6.74 -16.23 -3.16
C SER A 84 -7.75 -15.94 -2.05
N HIS A 85 -9.00 -15.72 -2.44
CA HIS A 85 -10.13 -15.64 -1.51
C HIS A 85 -11.36 -16.25 -2.17
N SER A 86 -12.31 -16.73 -1.36
CA SER A 86 -13.52 -17.39 -1.85
C SER A 86 -14.35 -16.47 -2.75
N SER A 87 -14.77 -16.96 -3.91
CA SER A 87 -15.62 -16.21 -4.84
C SER A 87 -17.06 -16.08 -4.37
N THR A 88 -17.51 -16.86 -3.38
CA THR A 88 -18.82 -16.66 -2.74
C THR A 88 -18.85 -15.47 -1.78
N ASP A 89 -17.67 -15.00 -1.36
CA ASP A 89 -17.50 -14.05 -0.25
C ASP A 89 -16.79 -12.76 -0.68
N ALA A 90 -16.43 -12.66 -1.97
CA ALA A 90 -15.85 -11.46 -2.59
C ALA A 90 -16.72 -10.21 -2.44
N ASP A 91 -18.04 -10.35 -2.27
CA ASP A 91 -18.96 -9.25 -1.95
C ASP A 91 -18.76 -8.67 -0.52
N SER A 92 -18.09 -9.39 0.37
CA SER A 92 -17.91 -9.04 1.80
C SER A 92 -16.52 -8.51 2.13
N VAL A 93 -15.50 -8.85 1.34
CA VAL A 93 -14.15 -8.35 1.56
C VAL A 93 -14.05 -6.90 1.09
N THR A 94 -13.60 -6.01 1.97
CA THR A 94 -13.21 -4.63 1.64
C THR A 94 -11.70 -4.50 1.49
N ALA A 95 -10.91 -5.24 2.28
CA ALA A 95 -9.45 -5.19 2.27
C ALA A 95 -8.80 -6.49 2.80
N TYR A 96 -7.47 -6.60 2.67
CA TYR A 96 -6.62 -7.55 3.38
C TYR A 96 -5.57 -6.81 4.20
N GLU A 97 -5.41 -7.18 5.47
CA GLU A 97 -4.38 -6.63 6.35
C GLU A 97 -3.15 -7.55 6.36
N ILE A 98 -1.97 -6.99 6.12
CA ILE A 98 -0.72 -7.73 5.93
C ILE A 98 0.17 -7.58 7.15
N PHE A 99 0.65 -8.70 7.72
CA PHE A 99 1.48 -8.71 8.93
C PHE A 99 2.81 -9.44 8.73
N ARG A 100 3.88 -8.88 9.32
CA ARG A 100 5.25 -9.41 9.27
C ARG A 100 5.86 -9.50 10.67
N ALA A 101 6.71 -10.51 10.89
CA ALA A 101 7.55 -10.68 12.07
C ALA A 101 9.01 -10.96 11.67
N GLU A 102 9.95 -10.37 12.40
CA GLU A 102 11.41 -10.50 12.19
C GLU A 102 12.00 -11.57 13.14
N GLY A 103 12.69 -12.57 12.58
CA GLY A 103 13.37 -13.62 13.32
C GLY A 103 12.48 -14.80 13.77
N HIS A 104 13.06 -15.73 14.53
CA HIS A 104 12.40 -16.98 14.94
C HIS A 104 11.28 -16.78 15.98
N PHE A 105 11.39 -15.72 16.80
CA PHE A 105 10.46 -15.39 17.89
C PHE A 105 9.86 -13.97 17.73
N GLY A 106 9.81 -13.46 16.51
CA GLY A 106 9.40 -12.08 16.23
C GLY A 106 7.95 -11.79 16.58
N PHE A 107 7.68 -10.58 17.07
CA PHE A 107 6.32 -10.07 17.19
C PHE A 107 5.80 -9.64 15.80
N PHE A 108 4.54 -9.97 15.50
CA PHE A 108 3.91 -9.54 14.25
C PHE A 108 3.41 -8.09 14.36
N SER A 109 3.90 -7.23 13.48
CA SER A 109 3.32 -5.89 13.20
C SER A 109 2.53 -5.92 11.91
N GLN A 110 1.45 -5.15 11.82
CA GLN A 110 0.84 -4.83 10.52
C GLN A 110 1.83 -3.97 9.73
N ILE A 111 1.97 -4.25 8.43
CA ILE A 111 2.85 -3.50 7.52
C ILE A 111 2.07 -2.79 6.42
N ASP A 112 0.89 -3.31 6.03
CA ASP A 112 0.03 -2.67 5.02
C ASP A 112 -1.45 -3.10 5.15
N GLU A 113 -2.32 -2.44 4.39
CA GLU A 113 -3.71 -2.79 4.13
C GLU A 113 -4.06 -2.57 2.65
N VAL A 114 -4.30 -3.65 1.91
CA VAL A 114 -4.53 -3.62 0.46
C VAL A 114 -5.99 -3.91 0.12
N SER A 115 -6.50 -3.38 -1.01
CA SER A 115 -7.90 -3.55 -1.40
C SER A 115 -8.31 -5.01 -1.68
N ALA A 116 -9.60 -5.33 -1.55
CA ALA A 116 -10.18 -6.66 -1.79
C ALA A 116 -9.83 -7.31 -3.14
N THR A 117 -9.51 -6.51 -4.15
CA THR A 117 -9.10 -6.93 -5.50
C THR A 117 -7.62 -7.34 -5.59
N THR A 118 -6.81 -7.07 -4.57
CA THR A 118 -5.38 -7.39 -4.53
C THR A 118 -5.18 -8.81 -4.03
N THR A 119 -4.46 -9.62 -4.82
CA THR A 119 -4.15 -11.04 -4.54
C THR A 119 -2.66 -11.32 -4.43
N SER A 120 -1.83 -10.28 -4.53
CA SER A 120 -0.39 -10.35 -4.32
C SER A 120 0.17 -9.05 -3.74
N TYR A 121 1.30 -9.14 -3.04
CA TYR A 121 1.98 -8.01 -2.42
C TYR A 121 3.49 -8.24 -2.47
N ILE A 122 4.27 -7.16 -2.58
CA ILE A 122 5.73 -7.21 -2.57
C ILE A 122 6.19 -6.41 -1.35
N ASP A 123 6.90 -7.08 -0.44
CA ASP A 123 7.46 -6.44 0.74
C ASP A 123 8.78 -5.75 0.39
N TYR A 124 8.68 -4.49 -0.04
CA TYR A 124 9.85 -3.68 -0.38
C TYR A 124 10.74 -3.35 0.82
N ASP A 125 10.28 -3.48 2.07
CA ASP A 125 11.15 -3.26 3.23
C ASP A 125 12.33 -4.25 3.28
N TYR A 126 12.34 -5.31 2.45
CA TYR A 126 13.38 -6.34 2.46
C TYR A 126 13.86 -6.80 1.07
N VAL A 127 15.16 -6.61 0.79
CA VAL A 127 15.86 -7.15 -0.38
C VAL A 127 16.52 -8.49 -0.03
N THR A 128 16.59 -9.51 -0.88
CA THR A 128 17.31 -10.77 -0.58
C THR A 128 18.83 -10.52 -0.38
N GLY A 129 19.43 -10.96 0.76
CA GLY A 129 20.56 -10.21 1.35
C GLY A 129 21.42 -10.72 2.56
N ARG A 130 20.84 -10.98 3.76
CA ARG A 130 21.55 -11.39 5.01
C ARG A 130 20.70 -12.18 6.03
N SER A 131 21.15 -13.37 6.42
CA SER A 131 20.41 -14.47 7.08
C SER A 131 19.42 -14.09 8.21
N ILE A 132 18.21 -13.68 7.84
CA ILE A 132 17.06 -13.29 8.66
C ILE A 132 15.86 -14.12 8.21
N LYS A 133 15.25 -14.88 9.12
CA LYS A 133 13.91 -15.44 8.89
C LYS A 133 12.89 -14.31 8.94
N LEU A 134 12.20 -14.03 7.85
CA LEU A 134 10.94 -13.28 7.89
C LEU A 134 9.77 -14.25 7.94
N SER A 135 8.77 -13.92 8.75
CA SER A 135 7.53 -14.67 8.87
C SER A 135 6.35 -13.76 8.57
N TYR A 136 5.41 -14.22 7.75
CA TYR A 136 4.25 -13.45 7.28
C TYR A 136 2.94 -14.18 7.56
N LYS A 137 1.88 -13.39 7.70
CA LYS A 137 0.49 -13.85 7.72
C LYS A 137 -0.43 -12.72 7.26
N ILE A 138 -1.59 -13.06 6.73
CA ILE A 138 -2.59 -12.09 6.28
C ILE A 138 -3.97 -12.43 6.87
N ARG A 139 -4.90 -11.48 6.81
CA ARG A 139 -6.33 -11.71 7.11
C ARG A 139 -7.22 -10.83 6.23
N ALA A 140 -8.43 -11.29 5.96
CA ALA A 140 -9.43 -10.51 5.24
C ALA A 140 -10.15 -9.55 6.19
N LYS A 141 -10.74 -8.49 5.63
CA LYS A 141 -11.42 -7.41 6.36
C LYS A 141 -12.71 -7.03 5.65
N ASN A 142 -13.76 -6.79 6.42
CA ASN A 142 -15.10 -6.38 6.02
C ASN A 142 -15.48 -5.14 6.85
N GLY A 143 -15.10 -3.96 6.37
CA GLY A 143 -15.21 -2.70 7.11
C GLY A 143 -14.37 -2.71 8.38
N SER A 144 -15.00 -2.96 9.53
CA SER A 144 -14.36 -3.08 10.85
C SER A 144 -14.25 -4.52 11.37
N VAL A 145 -14.86 -5.49 10.69
CA VAL A 145 -14.77 -6.93 11.03
C VAL A 145 -13.59 -7.54 10.28
N VAL A 146 -12.89 -8.49 10.88
CA VAL A 146 -11.66 -9.09 10.35
C VAL A 146 -11.67 -10.60 10.57
N SER A 147 -11.15 -11.36 9.61
CA SER A 147 -11.02 -12.81 9.70
C SER A 147 -9.97 -13.23 10.74
N GLN A 148 -10.00 -14.50 11.13
CA GLN A 148 -8.80 -15.18 11.60
C GLN A 148 -7.64 -15.07 10.60
N PHE A 149 -6.40 -15.19 11.09
CA PHE A 149 -5.21 -15.17 10.26
C PHE A 149 -5.02 -16.45 9.46
N THR A 150 -4.35 -16.33 8.31
CA THR A 150 -3.72 -17.48 7.65
C THR A 150 -2.70 -18.17 8.54
N ASP A 151 -2.36 -19.42 8.21
CA ASP A 151 -1.11 -20.03 8.66
C ASP A 151 0.10 -19.13 8.36
N VAL A 152 1.12 -19.24 9.20
CA VAL A 152 2.34 -18.45 9.11
C VAL A 152 3.27 -19.04 8.05
N GLN A 153 3.43 -18.33 6.95
CA GLN A 153 4.46 -18.61 5.95
C GLN A 153 5.77 -17.92 6.32
N PHE A 154 6.89 -18.42 5.80
CA PHE A 154 8.23 -17.88 6.06
C PHE A 154 9.13 -18.00 4.85
N VAL A 155 10.14 -17.14 4.77
CA VAL A 155 11.22 -17.21 3.78
C VAL A 155 12.58 -17.40 4.45
N TYR A 156 13.47 -18.05 3.72
CA TYR A 156 14.88 -18.26 4.09
C TYR A 156 15.85 -17.77 2.98
N GLY A 157 15.36 -17.02 2.00
CA GLY A 157 16.14 -16.03 1.26
C GLY A 157 16.58 -14.90 2.19
N ASP A 158 17.59 -14.12 1.80
CA ASP A 158 18.63 -13.92 2.82
C ASP A 158 18.29 -13.07 4.08
N LEU A 159 18.00 -11.75 4.27
CA LEU A 159 17.60 -10.53 3.53
C LEU A 159 18.26 -9.23 4.12
N TYR A 160 18.28 -8.10 3.40
CA TYR A 160 18.66 -6.76 3.86
C TYR A 160 17.42 -5.86 4.00
N LYS A 161 17.37 -4.98 5.02
CA LYS A 161 16.25 -4.07 5.27
C LYS A 161 16.36 -2.79 4.43
N GLU A 162 15.47 -2.58 3.47
CA GLU A 162 15.47 -1.38 2.60
C GLU A 162 15.07 -0.09 3.34
N ALA A 163 14.46 -0.20 4.52
CA ALA A 163 14.23 0.96 5.39
C ALA A 163 15.53 1.69 5.85
N ASP A 164 16.71 1.06 5.73
CA ASP A 164 18.02 1.72 5.89
C ASP A 164 18.60 2.26 4.57
N LEU A 165 17.97 1.99 3.41
CA LEU A 165 18.05 2.83 2.21
C LEU A 165 17.09 4.01 2.30
N LYS A 166 17.14 4.71 3.44
CA LYS A 166 17.17 6.17 3.40
C LYS A 166 18.36 6.57 2.53
N LEU A 167 18.11 6.70 1.22
CA LEU A 167 19.07 7.23 0.27
C LEU A 167 19.46 8.63 0.76
N ASN A 168 20.64 8.69 1.39
CA ASN A 168 21.26 9.92 1.85
C ASN A 168 21.81 10.64 0.62
N TYR A 169 20.89 11.11 -0.24
CA TYR A 169 21.16 12.00 -1.36
C TYR A 169 21.75 13.28 -0.80
N GLU A 170 23.06 13.39 -0.74
CA GLU A 170 23.68 14.65 -0.35
C GLU A 170 23.25 15.75 -1.32
N PHE A 171 23.21 16.99 -0.85
CA PHE A 171 23.01 18.13 -1.72
C PHE A 171 24.21 18.22 -2.69
N ALA A 172 23.98 17.89 -3.95
CA ALA A 172 25.04 17.92 -4.97
C ALA A 172 24.53 18.46 -6.29
N LEU A 173 25.23 19.46 -6.83
CA LEU A 173 25.24 19.78 -8.25
C LEU A 173 26.37 18.98 -8.90
N ASN A 174 26.13 18.32 -10.02
CA ASN A 174 27.20 17.66 -10.79
C ASN A 174 27.70 18.57 -11.92
N GLN A 175 28.90 18.27 -12.42
CA GLN A 175 29.38 18.87 -13.67
C GLN A 175 28.45 18.45 -14.82
N ASN A 176 28.09 19.40 -15.69
CA ASN A 176 27.30 19.13 -16.88
C ASN A 176 28.04 18.17 -17.83
N TYR A 177 27.32 17.32 -18.55
CA TYR A 177 27.90 16.40 -19.53
C TYR A 177 27.12 16.41 -20.85
N PRO A 178 27.78 16.55 -22.02
CA PRO A 178 29.22 16.83 -22.17
C PRO A 178 29.60 18.22 -21.65
N ASN A 179 30.89 18.45 -21.39
CA ASN A 179 31.47 19.78 -21.15
C ASN A 179 32.94 19.77 -21.63
N PRO A 180 33.34 20.55 -22.66
CA PRO A 180 32.52 21.48 -23.45
C PRO A 180 31.33 20.82 -24.18
N PHE A 181 30.36 21.62 -24.62
CA PHE A 181 29.12 21.14 -25.25
C PHE A 181 28.70 21.99 -26.45
N ASN A 182 27.83 21.41 -27.30
CA ASN A 182 27.30 22.05 -28.51
C ASN A 182 25.97 21.41 -28.95
N PRO A 183 24.86 22.16 -29.04
CA PRO A 183 24.47 23.22 -28.12
C PRO A 183 23.75 22.66 -26.87
N VAL A 184 23.65 21.33 -26.75
CA VAL A 184 22.88 20.63 -25.69
C VAL A 184 23.81 19.96 -24.67
N THR A 185 23.46 20.02 -23.39
CA THR A 185 24.16 19.35 -22.29
C THR A 185 23.20 18.95 -21.16
N THR A 186 23.51 17.89 -20.42
CA THR A 186 22.70 17.43 -19.28
C THR A 186 23.35 17.82 -17.96
N ILE A 187 22.59 18.48 -17.08
CA ILE A 187 22.98 18.78 -15.71
C ILE A 187 22.26 17.77 -14.78
N ASN A 188 23.03 17.08 -13.94
CA ASN A 188 22.50 16.15 -12.93
C ASN A 188 22.64 16.80 -11.54
N TYR A 189 21.66 16.66 -10.66
CA TYR A 189 21.72 17.16 -9.28
C TYR A 189 20.94 16.26 -8.31
N SER A 190 21.17 16.40 -7.01
CA SER A 190 20.53 15.61 -5.95
C SER A 190 20.16 16.45 -4.73
N ILE A 191 19.07 16.09 -4.05
CA ILE A 191 18.62 16.71 -2.79
C ILE A 191 18.19 15.68 -1.73
N PRO A 192 18.52 15.88 -0.44
CA PRO A 192 18.25 14.92 0.65
C PRO A 192 16.80 14.89 1.12
N ASN A 193 16.08 16.01 0.97
CA ASN A 193 14.75 16.25 1.54
C ASN A 193 13.90 17.00 0.52
N GLN A 194 12.58 17.08 0.75
CA GLN A 194 11.72 17.99 -0.04
C GLN A 194 12.21 19.44 0.09
N SER A 195 12.29 20.15 -1.03
CA SER A 195 12.75 21.55 -1.08
C SER A 195 12.26 22.23 -2.35
N PHE A 196 12.08 23.56 -2.29
CA PHE A 196 11.95 24.38 -3.48
C PHE A 196 13.32 24.50 -4.16
N VAL A 197 13.43 24.06 -5.41
CA VAL A 197 14.66 24.05 -6.20
C VAL A 197 14.60 25.12 -7.28
N SER A 198 15.57 26.03 -7.28
CA SER A 198 15.83 26.93 -8.41
C SER A 198 17.18 26.60 -9.02
N LEU A 199 17.21 26.29 -10.32
CA LEU A 199 18.43 26.02 -11.07
C LEU A 199 18.48 26.93 -12.29
N LYS A 200 19.49 27.80 -12.33
CA LYS A 200 19.57 28.95 -13.24
C LYS A 200 20.94 29.07 -13.88
N VAL A 201 20.98 29.64 -15.09
CA VAL A 201 22.20 29.86 -15.89
C VAL A 201 22.45 31.36 -16.02
N TYR A 202 23.72 31.76 -15.87
CA TYR A 202 24.19 33.15 -15.86
C TYR A 202 25.38 33.34 -16.80
N ASP A 203 25.51 34.52 -17.40
CA ASP A 203 26.72 34.92 -18.12
C ASP A 203 27.85 35.37 -17.19
N THR A 204 29.01 35.74 -17.76
CA THR A 204 30.18 36.22 -17.00
C THR A 204 30.00 37.57 -16.32
N LEU A 205 28.91 38.29 -16.59
CA LEU A 205 28.52 39.53 -15.91
C LEU A 205 27.50 39.28 -14.78
N GLY A 206 27.12 38.01 -14.55
CA GLY A 206 26.11 37.62 -13.55
C GLY A 206 24.67 37.86 -14.00
N LYS A 207 24.43 38.13 -15.29
CA LYS A 207 23.06 38.28 -15.82
C LYS A 207 22.45 36.90 -16.05
N GLU A 208 21.23 36.71 -15.57
CA GLU A 208 20.43 35.50 -15.82
C GLU A 208 20.11 35.36 -17.32
N VAL A 209 20.43 34.20 -17.89
CA VAL A 209 20.19 33.87 -19.32
C VAL A 209 19.23 32.70 -19.52
N ALA A 210 19.06 31.82 -18.52
CA ALA A 210 18.04 30.77 -18.54
C ALA A 210 17.64 30.34 -17.11
N VAL A 211 16.40 29.86 -16.97
CA VAL A 211 15.91 29.13 -15.80
C VAL A 211 15.60 27.71 -16.25
N LEU A 212 16.16 26.70 -15.58
CA LEU A 212 16.05 25.28 -15.93
C LEU A 212 15.10 24.52 -14.99
N VAL A 213 15.05 24.92 -13.71
CA VAL A 213 14.16 24.37 -12.67
C VAL A 213 13.74 25.53 -11.77
N ASN A 214 12.48 25.59 -11.35
CA ASN A 214 11.98 26.60 -10.40
C ASN A 214 10.67 26.12 -9.75
N GLU A 215 10.74 25.02 -9.00
CA GLU A 215 9.58 24.28 -8.48
C GLU A 215 9.95 23.48 -7.21
N GLU A 216 8.96 22.94 -6.50
CA GLU A 216 9.22 21.97 -5.43
C GLU A 216 9.64 20.61 -5.98
N LYS A 217 10.64 20.00 -5.35
CA LYS A 217 11.11 18.64 -5.59
C LYS A 217 11.12 17.86 -4.26
N ILE A 218 10.90 16.56 -4.34
CA ILE A 218 11.06 15.61 -3.22
C ILE A 218 12.53 15.14 -3.14
N SER A 219 12.89 14.36 -2.12
CA SER A 219 14.22 13.76 -2.02
C SER A 219 14.51 12.87 -3.23
N GLY A 220 15.67 13.04 -3.87
CA GLY A 220 15.95 12.33 -5.12
C GLY A 220 17.16 12.81 -5.93
N ASN A 221 17.50 12.01 -6.94
CA ASN A 221 18.38 12.37 -8.04
C ASN A 221 17.55 12.92 -9.22
N TYR A 222 18.01 14.02 -9.81
CA TYR A 222 17.35 14.71 -10.91
C TYR A 222 18.29 14.99 -12.07
N LYS A 223 17.70 15.15 -13.26
CA LYS A 223 18.39 15.51 -14.49
C LYS A 223 17.60 16.61 -15.20
N VAL A 224 18.29 17.59 -15.76
CA VAL A 224 17.70 18.60 -16.64
C VAL A 224 18.59 18.78 -17.86
N GLU A 225 17.96 18.91 -19.03
CA GLU A 225 18.64 19.25 -20.27
C GLU A 225 18.74 20.78 -20.41
N PHE A 226 19.89 21.27 -20.84
CA PHE A 226 20.10 22.66 -21.22
C PHE A 226 20.48 22.73 -22.70
N ASN A 227 19.57 23.24 -23.53
CA ASN A 227 19.86 23.66 -24.90
C ASN A 227 20.21 25.14 -24.92
N ALA A 228 21.43 25.46 -25.35
CA ALA A 228 22.00 26.80 -25.43
C ALA A 228 22.11 27.33 -26.87
N GLU A 229 21.33 26.80 -27.82
CA GLU A 229 21.45 27.11 -29.26
C GLU A 229 21.38 28.61 -29.60
N THR A 230 20.64 29.39 -28.82
CA THR A 230 20.46 30.84 -28.94
C THR A 230 21.57 31.67 -28.29
N LEU A 231 22.52 31.05 -27.58
CA LEU A 231 23.61 31.71 -26.88
C LEU A 231 24.93 31.65 -27.69
N PRO A 232 25.81 32.66 -27.61
CA PRO A 232 27.13 32.64 -28.23
C PRO A 232 28.11 31.70 -27.51
N SER A 233 29.08 31.14 -28.24
CA SER A 233 30.19 30.34 -27.70
C SER A 233 30.93 31.10 -26.60
N GLY A 234 31.10 30.48 -25.43
CA GLY A 234 31.60 31.17 -24.23
C GLY A 234 31.49 30.38 -22.94
N ILE A 235 31.96 31.00 -21.85
CA ILE A 235 31.85 30.48 -20.48
C ILE A 235 30.58 31.03 -19.85
N TYR A 236 29.81 30.15 -19.21
CA TYR A 236 28.66 30.48 -18.40
C TYR A 236 28.78 29.84 -17.02
N LEU A 237 28.00 30.36 -16.07
CA LEU A 237 27.84 29.80 -14.73
C LEU A 237 26.43 29.19 -14.62
N TYR A 238 26.28 28.12 -13.86
CA TYR A 238 24.97 27.62 -13.45
C TYR A 238 24.96 27.37 -11.94
N THR A 239 23.91 27.86 -11.30
CA THR A 239 23.74 27.84 -9.84
C THR A 239 22.46 27.12 -9.50
N ILE A 240 22.54 26.18 -8.56
CA ILE A 240 21.38 25.60 -7.89
C ILE A 240 21.20 26.24 -6.52
N THR A 241 19.96 26.47 -6.11
CA THR A 241 19.58 26.74 -4.72
C THR A 241 18.47 25.78 -4.28
N ALA A 242 18.57 25.25 -3.07
CA ALA A 242 17.60 24.35 -2.47
C ALA A 242 17.62 24.48 -0.94
N GLY A 243 16.68 25.25 -0.38
CA GLY A 243 16.73 25.64 1.03
C GLY A 243 17.99 26.46 1.34
N GLU A 244 18.78 26.03 2.31
CA GLU A 244 20.08 26.66 2.66
C GLU A 244 21.23 26.25 1.72
N TYR A 245 21.07 25.22 0.89
CA TYR A 245 22.10 24.78 -0.04
C TYR A 245 22.20 25.68 -1.27
N SER A 246 23.44 26.00 -1.66
CA SER A 246 23.78 26.69 -2.90
C SER A 246 25.12 26.19 -3.44
N ASP A 247 25.18 25.88 -4.73
CA ASP A 247 26.41 25.47 -5.43
C ASP A 247 26.38 26.03 -6.87
N THR A 248 27.54 26.43 -7.37
CA THR A 248 27.72 27.06 -8.69
C THR A 248 28.85 26.39 -9.46
N LYS A 249 28.62 26.02 -10.71
CA LYS A 249 29.63 25.45 -11.61
C LYS A 249 29.71 26.18 -12.94
N LYS A 250 30.79 25.93 -13.68
CA LYS A 250 31.05 26.52 -15.00
C LYS A 250 30.69 25.54 -16.11
N LEU A 251 30.02 26.02 -17.16
CA LEU A 251 29.78 25.30 -18.41
C LEU A 251 30.40 26.07 -19.58
N LEU A 252 30.96 25.37 -20.56
CA LEU A 252 31.68 25.94 -21.71
C LEU A 252 31.01 25.54 -23.02
N LEU A 253 30.29 26.49 -23.63
CA LEU A 253 29.62 26.33 -24.91
C LEU A 253 30.63 26.56 -26.05
N ILE A 254 30.74 25.59 -26.97
CA ILE A 254 31.58 25.70 -28.17
C ILE A 254 30.71 25.37 -29.39
N LYS A 255 30.14 26.41 -29.98
CA LYS A 255 29.48 26.41 -31.29
C LYS A 255 30.45 26.89 -32.37
#